data_AF-A0A955S5G9-F1
#
_entry.id   AF-A0A955S5G9-F1
#
_cell.length_a   1.000
_cell.length_b   1.000
_cell.length_c   1.000
_cell.angle_alpha   90.00
_cell.angle_beta   90.00
_cell.angle_gamma   90.00
#
_symmetry.space_group_name_H-M   'P 1'
#
loop_
_entity.id
_entity.type
_entity.pdbx_description
1 polymer ?
#
loop_
_entity_poly.entity_id
_entity_poly.type
_entity_poly.pdbx_seq_one_letter_code
_entity_poly.pdbx_strand_id
1 'polypeptide(L)'
;EFDTEEGVDQNQLINFFIVRGVSFPSLRYNNQTNSLDVFEGRLSQAIEHYKNLLQQQEDVTAGLITGPEDVWQFSLLIFVASQIMKNADMDIRKLLDEHHRQS
;
A
#
# COMPACT_ATOMS: atom_id res chain seq x y z
N GLU A 1 -12.04 2.00 31.81
CA GLU A 1 -12.10 2.44 30.40
C GLU A 1 -10.89 1.88 29.65
N PHE A 2 -10.98 1.71 28.33
CA PHE A 2 -9.80 1.59 27.47
C PHE A 2 -9.49 3.00 26.98
N ASP A 3 -8.51 3.66 27.60
CA ASP A 3 -7.97 4.94 27.15
C ASP A 3 -7.20 4.72 25.84
N THR A 4 -7.82 5.11 24.74
CA THR A 4 -7.21 5.23 23.41
C THR A 4 -6.63 6.63 23.25
N GLU A 5 -5.39 6.82 23.69
CA GLU A 5 -4.48 7.88 23.25
C GLU A 5 -3.25 7.17 22.67
N GLU A 6 -3.25 6.88 21.36
CA GLU A 6 -2.65 7.68 20.29
C GLU A 6 -1.11 7.73 20.33
N GLY A 7 -0.52 6.90 19.48
CA GLY A 7 0.92 6.82 19.20
C GLY A 7 1.42 5.39 19.21
N VAL A 8 0.96 4.54 18.29
CA VAL A 8 1.58 3.22 18.14
C VAL A 8 3.01 3.46 17.65
N ASP A 9 3.97 3.36 18.57
CA ASP A 9 5.40 3.52 18.27
C ASP A 9 5.78 2.55 17.15
N GLN A 10 6.25 3.10 16.04
CA GLN A 10 6.65 2.36 14.85
C GLN A 10 7.66 1.26 15.20
N ASN A 11 8.52 1.50 16.21
CA ASN A 11 9.47 0.51 16.70
C ASN A 11 8.79 -0.66 17.43
N GLN A 12 7.70 -0.42 18.16
CA GLN A 12 6.95 -1.48 18.82
C GLN A 12 6.20 -2.35 17.80
N LEU A 13 5.64 -1.74 16.74
CA LEU A 13 5.06 -2.47 15.62
C LEU A 13 6.11 -3.31 14.89
N ILE A 14 7.25 -2.72 14.56
CA ILE A 14 8.33 -3.41 13.87
C ILE A 14 8.80 -4.61 14.70
N ASN A 15 9.02 -4.43 16.00
CA ASN A 15 9.40 -5.52 16.91
C ASN A 15 8.33 -6.61 16.98
N PHE A 16 7.05 -6.24 17.04
CA PHE A 16 5.93 -7.19 17.06
C PHE A 16 5.86 -8.07 15.79
N PHE A 17 6.20 -7.51 14.63
CA PHE A 17 6.25 -8.23 13.37
C PHE A 17 7.53 -9.07 13.21
N ILE A 18 8.69 -8.56 13.67
CA ILE A 18 9.96 -9.30 13.67
C ILE A 18 9.86 -10.58 14.51
N VAL A 19 9.27 -10.50 15.71
CA VAL A 19 9.05 -11.68 16.59
C VAL A 19 8.16 -12.74 15.92
N ARG A 20 7.30 -12.34 14.97
CA ARG A 20 6.47 -13.25 14.17
C ARG A 20 7.15 -13.77 12.90
N GLY A 21 8.45 -13.51 12.73
CA GLY A 21 9.21 -13.95 11.57
C GLY A 21 8.93 -13.13 10.30
N VAL A 22 8.24 -11.99 10.42
CA VAL A 22 8.07 -11.05 9.31
C VAL A 22 9.32 -10.19 9.22
N SER A 23 10.14 -10.44 8.19
CA SER A 23 11.31 -9.61 7.88
C SER A 23 10.85 -8.38 7.11
N PHE A 24 11.04 -7.18 7.67
CA PHE A 24 10.83 -5.96 6.91
C PHE A 24 11.93 -5.80 5.85
N PRO A 25 11.58 -5.41 4.62
CA PRO A 25 12.58 -5.12 3.59
C PRO A 25 13.55 -4.05 4.11
N SER A 26 14.83 -4.20 3.77
CA SER A 26 15.83 -3.20 4.14
C SER A 26 15.37 -1.82 3.64
N LEU A 27 15.38 -0.82 4.51
CA LEU A 27 15.16 0.61 4.22
C LEU A 27 16.28 1.18 3.33
N ARG A 28 16.62 0.49 2.24
CA ARG A 28 17.44 1.05 1.16
C ARG A 28 16.59 2.14 0.53
N TYR A 29 16.81 3.38 0.99
CA TYR A 29 16.29 4.57 0.33
C TYR A 29 16.73 4.52 -1.13
N ASN A 30 15.78 4.18 -2.00
CA ASN A 30 15.93 4.38 -3.42
C ASN A 30 15.76 5.89 -3.65
N ASN A 31 16.67 6.52 -4.38
CA ASN A 31 16.60 7.95 -4.70
C ASN A 31 15.49 8.21 -5.73
N GLN A 32 14.24 7.91 -5.37
CA GLN A 32 13.08 8.35 -6.11
C GLN A 32 12.80 9.79 -5.70
N THR A 33 12.75 10.69 -6.68
CA THR A 33 12.40 12.09 -6.47
C THR A 33 10.95 12.15 -5.99
N ASN A 34 10.75 12.26 -4.67
CA ASN A 34 9.44 12.52 -4.11
C ASN A 34 9.09 13.98 -4.38
N SER A 35 8.34 14.24 -5.43
CA SER A 35 7.72 15.55 -5.67
C SER A 35 6.44 15.65 -4.85
N LEU A 36 6.37 16.62 -3.95
CA LEU A 36 5.13 16.98 -3.27
C LEU A 36 4.38 17.98 -4.14
N ASP A 37 3.22 17.59 -4.66
CA ASP A 37 2.32 18.49 -5.37
C ASP A 37 1.19 18.94 -4.42
N VAL A 38 1.06 20.24 -4.20
CA VAL A 38 0.13 20.81 -3.24
C VAL A 38 -1.10 21.32 -3.99
N PHE A 39 -2.25 20.69 -3.74
CA PHE A 39 -3.52 21.09 -4.30
C PHE A 39 -4.35 21.84 -3.25
N GLU A 40 -4.68 23.11 -3.52
CA GLU A 40 -5.58 23.89 -2.67
C GLU A 40 -7.04 23.65 -3.09
N GLY A 41 -7.82 23.04 -2.20
CA GLY A 41 -9.25 22.84 -2.42
C GLY A 41 -9.83 21.72 -1.60
N ARG A 42 -11.06 21.29 -1.97
CA ARG A 42 -11.68 20.12 -1.34
C ARG A 42 -11.00 18.85 -1.83
N LEU A 43 -10.90 17.84 -0.97
CA LEU A 43 -10.37 16.52 -1.35
C LEU A 43 -11.07 15.94 -2.59
N SER A 44 -12.38 16.15 -2.74
CA SER A 44 -13.13 15.71 -3.92
C SER A 44 -12.63 16.35 -5.22
N GLN A 45 -12.23 17.63 -5.18
CA GLN A 45 -11.68 18.35 -6.33
C GLN A 45 -10.27 17.87 -6.64
N ALA A 46 -9.46 17.60 -5.61
CA ALA A 46 -8.12 17.04 -5.77
C ALA A 46 -8.17 15.67 -6.45
N ILE A 47 -9.09 14.79 -6.00
CA ILE A 47 -9.29 13.47 -6.59
C ILE A 47 -9.62 13.57 -8.08
N GLU A 48 -10.56 14.44 -8.43
CA GLU A 48 -10.97 14.65 -9.82
C GLU A 48 -9.82 15.23 -10.67
N HIS A 49 -9.11 16.22 -10.14
CA HIS A 49 -7.94 16.81 -10.80
C HIS A 49 -6.88 15.77 -11.14
N TYR A 50 -6.42 15.00 -10.16
CA TYR A 50 -5.37 14.00 -10.37
C TYR A 50 -5.86 12.82 -11.21
N LYS A 51 -7.13 12.43 -11.11
CA LYS A 51 -7.71 11.41 -11.99
C LYS A 51 -7.72 11.88 -13.46
N ASN A 52 -8.12 13.11 -13.71
CA ASN A 52 -8.12 13.70 -15.06
C ASN A 52 -6.69 13.84 -15.60
N LEU A 53 -5.72 14.17 -14.76
CA LEU A 53 -4.31 14.27 -15.13
C LEU A 53 -3.74 12.91 -15.55
N LEU A 54 -4.01 11.85 -14.78
CA LEU A 54 -3.62 10.48 -15.14
C LEU A 54 -4.27 10.03 -16.45
N GLN A 55 -5.55 10.36 -16.65
CA GLN A 55 -6.25 10.06 -17.91
C GLN A 55 -5.65 10.79 -19.12
N GLN A 56 -5.29 12.07 -18.98
CA GLN A 56 -4.65 12.85 -20.05
C GLN A 56 -3.27 12.30 -20.42
N GLN A 57 -2.56 11.72 -19.44
CA GLN A 57 -1.25 11.10 -19.65
C GLN A 57 -1.35 9.65 -20.16
N GLU A 58 -2.57 9.11 -20.30
CA GLU A 58 -2.83 7.69 -20.59
C GLU A 58 -2.06 6.75 -19.65
N ASP A 59 -1.79 7.18 -18.42
CA ASP A 59 -1.01 6.41 -17.46
C ASP A 59 -1.90 5.34 -16.81
N VAL A 60 -1.73 4.10 -17.27
CA VAL A 60 -2.39 2.91 -16.73
C VAL A 60 -1.61 2.24 -15.59
N THR A 61 -0.42 2.74 -15.29
CA THR A 61 0.50 2.14 -14.30
C THR A 61 0.41 2.81 -12.94
N ALA A 62 0.05 4.08 -12.90
CA ALA A 62 -0.16 4.83 -11.66
C ALA A 62 -1.56 4.59 -11.07
N GLY A 63 -1.61 4.52 -9.74
CA GLY A 63 -2.85 4.38 -8.97
C GLY A 63 -3.04 5.55 -8.01
N LEU A 64 -4.26 6.09 -7.95
CA LEU A 64 -4.62 7.16 -7.01
C LEU A 64 -5.18 6.54 -5.72
N ILE A 65 -4.50 6.77 -4.60
CA ILE A 65 -4.92 6.31 -3.27
C ILE A 65 -5.26 7.53 -2.42
N THR A 66 -6.41 7.48 -1.74
CA THR A 66 -6.88 8.56 -0.86
C THR A 66 -6.98 8.06 0.57
N GLY A 67 -6.57 8.86 1.54
CA GLY A 67 -6.69 8.55 2.96
C GLY A 67 -6.47 9.79 3.83
N PRO A 68 -6.78 9.70 5.13
CA PRO A 68 -6.40 10.75 6.08
C PRO A 68 -4.89 10.93 6.11
N GLU A 69 -4.43 12.17 6.33
CA GLU A 69 -3.02 12.54 6.33
C GLU A 69 -2.22 11.76 7.37
N ASP A 70 -2.78 11.57 8.57
CA ASP A 70 -2.08 10.92 9.69
C ASP A 70 -1.89 9.41 9.51
N VAL A 71 -2.63 8.78 8.58
CA VAL A 71 -2.72 7.32 8.45
C VAL A 71 -2.71 6.84 6.98
N TRP A 72 -2.12 7.62 6.08
CA TRP A 72 -2.03 7.27 4.65
C TRP A 72 -1.30 5.93 4.40
N GLN A 73 -0.36 5.55 5.29
CA GLN A 73 0.38 4.30 5.20
C GLN A 73 -0.56 3.08 5.31
N PHE A 74 -1.65 3.20 6.06
CA PHE A 74 -2.65 2.14 6.15
C PHE A 74 -3.44 1.99 4.85
N SER A 75 -3.73 3.09 4.14
CA SER A 75 -4.36 3.02 2.83
C SER A 75 -3.51 2.23 1.83
N LEU A 76 -2.18 2.42 1.87
CA LEU A 76 -1.24 1.62 1.07
C LEU A 76 -1.28 0.13 1.46
N LEU A 77 -1.22 -0.17 2.76
CA LEU A 77 -1.21 -1.54 3.27
C LEU A 77 -2.52 -2.28 2.94
N ILE A 78 -3.67 -1.62 3.09
CA ILE A 78 -4.98 -2.16 2.72
C ILE A 78 -5.05 -2.39 1.21
N PHE A 79 -4.53 -1.46 0.39
CA PHE A 79 -4.48 -1.64 -1.05
C PHE A 79 -3.64 -2.86 -1.44
N VAL A 80 -2.42 -2.98 -0.91
CA VAL A 80 -1.52 -4.12 -1.17
C VAL A 80 -2.18 -5.43 -0.73
N ALA A 81 -2.74 -5.50 0.47
CA ALA A 81 -3.46 -6.68 0.96
C ALA A 81 -4.64 -7.04 0.05
N SER A 82 -5.38 -6.05 -0.45
CA SER A 82 -6.49 -6.26 -1.39
C SER A 82 -6.02 -6.82 -2.73
N GLN A 83 -4.87 -6.36 -3.25
CA GLN A 83 -4.27 -6.92 -4.47
C GLN A 83 -3.80 -8.35 -4.25
N ILE A 84 -3.18 -8.65 -3.10
CA ILE A 84 -2.75 -10.00 -2.75
C ILE A 84 -3.97 -10.93 -2.68
N MET A 85 -5.04 -10.54 -1.98
CA MET A 85 -6.26 -11.36 -1.90
C MET A 85 -6.86 -11.67 -3.27
N LYS A 86 -6.88 -10.70 -4.19
CA LYS A 86 -7.41 -10.90 -5.55
C LYS A 86 -6.58 -11.89 -6.38
N ASN A 87 -5.27 -11.92 -6.18
CA ASN A 87 -4.37 -12.76 -6.97
C ASN A 87 -4.05 -14.10 -6.29
N ALA A 88 -4.24 -14.22 -4.97
CA ALA A 88 -3.92 -15.40 -4.18
C ALA A 88 -4.57 -16.68 -4.71
N ASP A 89 -5.84 -16.63 -5.12
CA ASP A 89 -6.54 -17.80 -5.67
C ASP A 89 -5.89 -18.32 -6.96
N MET A 90 -5.42 -17.42 -7.82
CA MET A 90 -4.76 -17.77 -9.08
C MET A 90 -3.34 -18.28 -8.84
N ASP A 91 -2.61 -17.65 -7.91
CA ASP A 91 -1.26 -18.02 -7.54
C ASP A 91 -1.23 -19.40 -6.85
N ILE A 92 -2.18 -19.70 -5.96
CA ILE A 92 -2.32 -21.01 -5.31
C ILE A 92 -2.62 -22.09 -6.34
N ARG A 93 -3.55 -21.84 -7.29
CA ARG A 93 -3.85 -22.80 -8.36
C ARG A 93 -2.63 -23.10 -9.21
N LYS A 94 -1.88 -22.07 -9.60
CA LYS A 94 -0.66 -22.21 -10.40
C LYS A 94 0.42 -23.02 -9.66
N LEU A 95 0.63 -22.78 -8.37
CA LEU A 95 1.53 -23.56 -7.51
C LEU A 95 1.12 -25.04 -7.43
N LEU A 96 -0.18 -25.31 -7.31
CA LEU A 96 -0.72 -26.67 -7.18
C LEU A 96 -0.64 -27.46 -8.49
N ASP A 97 -0.84 -26.77 -9.62
CA ASP A 97 -0.68 -27.32 -10.97
C ASP A 97 0.80 -27.61 -11.29
N GLU A 98 1.73 -26.73 -10.89
CA GLU A 98 3.18 -26.98 -11.02
C GLU A 98 3.63 -28.18 -10.19
N HIS A 99 3.12 -28.33 -8.97
CA HIS A 99 3.41 -29.49 -8.13
C HIS A 99 2.87 -30.80 -8.72
N HIS A 100 1.66 -30.80 -9.31
CA HIS A 100 1.10 -31.98 -9.99
C HIS A 100 1.87 -32.36 -11.26
N ARG A 101 2.52 -31.40 -11.93
CA ARG A 101 3.26 -31.64 -13.16
C ARG A 101 4.67 -32.20 -12.94
N GLN A 102 5.21 -32.04 -11.72
CA GLN A 102 6.53 -32.55 -11.32
C GLN A 102 6.47 -33.93 -10.63
N SER A 103 5.28 -34.42 -10.28
CA SER A 103 5.05 -35.78 -9.77
C SER A 103 4.60 -36.74 -10.87
#